data_AF-M7ZCB4-F1
#
_entry.id   AF-M7ZCB4-F1
#
_cell.length_a   1.000
_cell.length_b   1.000
_cell.length_c   1.000
_cell.angle_alpha   90.00
_cell.angle_beta   90.00
_cell.angle_gamma   90.00
#
_symmetry.space_group_name_H-M   'P 1'
#
loop_
_entity.id
_entity.type
_entity.pdbx_description
1 polymer ?
#
loop_
_entity_poly.entity_id
_entity_poly.type
_entity_poly.pdbx_seq_one_letter_code
_entity_poly.pdbx_strand_id
1 'polypeptide(L)'
;MYASSECYFGLNLNPICSPADVAYTLIPTMCYFEFLPVQSGSSAAAGEPDHRDLVNLVDVKLGKEYELVVTTYSGLYRYRVGDVLRVAGFKNAAPMFNFLRRKNVALSVDADKTDEAELHAALAS
;
A
#
# COMPACT_ATOMS: atom_id res chain seq x y z
N MET A 1 14.19 -0.32 2.39
CA MET A 1 13.67 0.58 1.33
C MET A 1 12.30 0.04 0.93
N TYR A 2 11.35 0.90 0.54
CA TYR A 2 10.05 0.48 0.03
C TYR A 2 9.93 0.87 -1.44
N ALA A 3 9.87 -0.13 -2.31
CA ALA A 3 9.89 0.03 -3.76
C ALA A 3 9.21 -1.17 -4.43
N SER A 4 8.88 -1.01 -5.72
CA SER A 4 8.29 -2.02 -6.58
C SER A 4 8.92 -1.94 -7.98
N SER A 5 8.57 -2.87 -8.86
CA SER A 5 8.94 -2.79 -10.29
C SER A 5 8.38 -1.54 -10.97
N GLU A 6 7.27 -1.03 -10.46
CA GLU A 6 6.50 0.08 -11.02
C GLU A 6 7.08 1.44 -10.62
N CYS A 7 7.60 1.55 -9.39
CA CYS A 7 8.21 2.76 -8.86
C CYS A 7 8.96 2.53 -7.53
N TYR A 8 9.94 3.39 -7.25
CA TYR A 8 10.54 3.52 -5.92
C TYR A 8 9.69 4.47 -5.07
N PHE A 9 9.20 4.01 -3.92
CA PHE A 9 8.21 4.76 -3.15
C PHE A 9 8.81 5.56 -2.00
N GLY A 10 9.64 4.91 -1.17
CA GLY A 10 10.03 5.50 0.11
C GLY A 10 11.18 4.80 0.84
N LEU A 11 11.60 5.43 1.94
CA LEU A 11 12.74 5.02 2.75
C LEU A 11 12.36 4.96 4.23
N ASN A 12 12.97 4.03 4.97
CA ASN A 12 12.91 4.07 6.43
C ASN A 12 13.93 5.11 6.92
N LEU A 13 13.46 6.20 7.52
CA LEU A 13 14.31 7.29 8.03
C LEU A 13 14.96 6.96 9.39
N ASN A 14 14.57 5.86 10.03
CA ASN A 14 15.20 5.32 11.23
C ASN A 14 15.61 3.85 11.00
N PRO A 15 16.70 3.58 10.27
CA PRO A 15 17.04 2.22 9.83
C PRO A 15 17.47 1.26 10.94
N ILE A 16 17.74 1.76 12.15
CA ILE A 16 18.18 0.96 13.31
C ILE A 16 16.99 0.63 14.24
N CYS A 17 15.75 0.97 13.85
CA CYS A 17 14.57 0.62 14.64
C CYS A 17 14.33 -0.90 14.70
N SER A 18 13.53 -1.32 15.68
CA SER A 18 13.03 -2.70 15.74
C SER A 18 12.25 -3.03 14.46
N PRO A 19 12.33 -4.27 13.95
CA PRO A 19 11.54 -4.69 12.79
C PRO A 19 10.03 -4.44 12.92
N ALA A 20 9.49 -4.48 14.14
CA ALA A 20 8.08 -4.21 14.42
C ALA A 20 7.70 -2.72 14.27
N ASP A 21 8.67 -1.81 14.37
CA ASP A 21 8.47 -0.36 14.38
C ASP A 21 8.84 0.30 13.03
N VAL A 22 9.07 -0.50 11.99
CA VAL A 22 9.47 0.02 10.67
C VAL A 22 8.35 0.86 10.07
N ALA A 23 8.69 2.11 9.72
CA ALA A 23 7.82 3.01 8.98
C ALA A 23 8.58 3.61 7.79
N TYR A 24 7.95 3.57 6.61
CA TYR A 24 8.50 4.12 5.38
C TYR A 24 7.93 5.51 5.13
N THR A 25 8.81 6.50 4.95
CA THR A 25 8.43 7.83 4.48
C THR A 25 8.43 7.83 2.96
N LEU A 26 7.28 8.14 2.35
CA LEU A 26 7.18 8.27 0.90
C LEU A 26 7.88 9.54 0.45
N ILE A 27 8.63 9.45 -0.65
CA ILE A 27 9.37 10.57 -1.20
C ILE A 27 8.51 11.23 -2.29
N PRO A 28 7.92 12.43 -2.05
CA PRO A 28 6.87 12.99 -2.91
C PRO A 28 7.28 13.25 -4.38
N THR A 29 8.57 13.29 -4.66
CA THR A 29 9.11 13.53 -6.01
C THR A 29 9.19 12.27 -6.88
N MET A 30 8.94 11.08 -6.33
CA MET A 30 9.13 9.82 -7.07
C MET A 30 7.96 9.50 -8.00
N CYS A 31 6.74 9.75 -7.54
CA CYS A 31 5.51 9.66 -8.31
C CYS A 31 4.40 10.44 -7.58
N TYR A 32 3.24 10.59 -8.22
CA TYR A 32 2.07 11.14 -7.54
C TYR A 32 1.34 10.02 -6.79
N PHE A 33 1.10 10.26 -5.50
CA PHE A 33 0.53 9.27 -4.56
C PHE A 33 -0.91 9.64 -4.18
N GLU A 34 -1.80 8.67 -4.36
CA GLU A 34 -3.19 8.70 -3.94
C GLU A 34 -3.46 7.47 -3.04
N PHE A 35 -4.48 7.57 -2.19
CA PHE A 35 -4.75 6.58 -1.14
C PHE A 35 -6.22 6.23 -1.12
N LEU A 36 -6.54 4.96 -1.29
CA LEU A 36 -7.91 4.47 -1.24
C LEU A 36 -8.22 3.94 0.17
N PRO A 37 -9.17 4.52 0.92
CA PRO A 37 -9.45 4.09 2.29
C PRO A 37 -9.88 2.61 2.35
N VAL A 38 -9.28 1.85 3.27
CA VAL A 38 -9.71 0.47 3.56
C VAL A 38 -10.72 0.51 4.70
N GLN A 39 -11.96 0.10 4.45
CA GLN A 39 -12.98 0.03 5.50
C GLN A 39 -12.73 -1.19 6.40
N SER A 40 -12.55 -0.95 7.70
CA SER A 40 -12.53 -2.00 8.72
C SER A 40 -13.97 -2.37 9.10
N GLY A 41 -14.65 -3.18 8.28
CA GLY A 41 -16.01 -3.61 8.60
C GLY A 41 -16.65 -4.45 7.51
N SER A 42 -17.17 -5.61 7.90
CA SER A 42 -17.94 -6.56 7.10
C SER A 42 -19.31 -6.01 6.68
N SER A 43 -19.36 -4.90 5.93
CA SER A 43 -20.55 -4.52 5.19
C SER A 43 -20.33 -4.85 3.72
N ALA A 44 -20.79 -6.03 3.31
CA ALA A 44 -20.86 -6.52 1.93
C ALA A 44 -21.84 -5.70 1.04
N ALA A 45 -22.04 -4.41 1.35
CA ALA A 45 -23.01 -3.53 0.72
C ALA A 45 -22.40 -2.20 0.21
N ALA A 46 -21.11 -1.92 0.49
CA ALA A 46 -20.41 -0.84 -0.21
C ALA A 46 -19.87 -1.43 -1.50
N GLY A 47 -20.28 -0.87 -2.65
CA GLY A 47 -19.75 -1.25 -3.96
C GLY A 47 -18.22 -1.14 -4.01
N GLU A 48 -17.61 -1.66 -5.08
CA GLU A 48 -16.16 -1.52 -5.27
C GLU A 48 -15.74 -0.06 -5.04
N PRO A 49 -14.74 0.20 -4.17
CA PRO A 49 -14.30 1.55 -3.89
C PRO A 49 -13.91 2.28 -5.18
N ASP A 50 -14.56 3.42 -5.45
CA ASP A 50 -14.39 4.21 -6.68
C ASP A 50 -13.17 5.14 -6.54
N HIS A 51 -12.55 5.49 -7.66
CA HIS A 51 -11.46 6.47 -7.73
C HIS A 51 -11.87 7.87 -7.21
N ARG A 52 -13.17 8.12 -7.00
CA ARG A 52 -13.68 9.35 -6.38
C ARG A 52 -13.36 9.45 -4.89
N ASP A 53 -13.07 8.33 -4.24
CA ASP A 53 -12.79 8.27 -2.79
C ASP A 53 -11.28 8.37 -2.48
N LEU A 54 -10.45 8.69 -3.47
CA LEU A 54 -9.01 8.81 -3.31
C LEU A 54 -8.66 10.03 -2.44
N VAL A 55 -7.76 9.78 -1.49
CA VAL A 55 -7.21 10.77 -0.58
C VAL A 55 -5.80 11.12 -1.06
N ASN A 56 -5.44 12.40 -1.06
CA ASN A 56 -4.07 12.82 -1.42
C ASN A 56 -3.08 12.42 -0.32
N LEU A 57 -1.80 12.37 -0.67
CA LEU A 57 -0.69 12.12 0.26
C LEU A 57 -0.75 12.96 1.55
N VAL A 58 -1.12 14.23 1.46
CA VAL A 58 -1.14 15.14 2.62
C VAL A 58 -2.42 15.03 3.47
N ASP A 59 -3.46 14.38 2.95
CA ASP A 59 -4.79 14.30 3.57
C ASP A 59 -5.02 12.98 4.32
N VAL A 60 -4.02 12.09 4.35
CA VAL A 60 -4.09 10.81 5.05
C VAL A 60 -4.18 11.01 6.57
N LYS A 61 -4.92 10.13 7.25
CA LYS A 61 -5.20 10.25 8.68
C LYS A 61 -4.41 9.22 9.49
N LEU A 62 -3.84 9.67 10.61
CA LEU A 62 -3.08 8.81 11.53
C LEU A 62 -3.89 7.57 11.94
N GLY A 63 -3.23 6.40 11.90
CA GLY A 63 -3.83 5.12 12.28
C GLY A 63 -4.83 4.55 11.28
N LYS A 64 -5.18 5.27 10.21
CA LYS A 64 -6.04 4.74 9.14
C LYS A 64 -5.24 3.91 8.14
N GLU A 65 -5.95 2.95 7.53
CA GLU A 65 -5.43 2.05 6.53
C GLU A 65 -5.90 2.45 5.14
N TYR A 66 -4.97 2.37 4.18
CA TYR A 66 -5.20 2.78 2.81
C TYR A 66 -4.53 1.79 1.86
N GLU A 67 -5.16 1.57 0.72
CA GLU A 67 -4.52 0.94 -0.42
C GLU A 67 -3.77 2.01 -1.23
N LEU A 68 -2.53 1.70 -1.61
CA LEU A 68 -1.66 2.60 -2.35
C LEU A 68 -2.07 2.68 -3.83
N VAL A 69 -2.27 3.90 -4.32
CA VAL A 69 -2.54 4.22 -5.72
C VAL A 69 -1.47 5.19 -6.22
N VAL A 70 -0.90 4.91 -7.40
CA VAL A 70 0.21 5.70 -7.95
C VAL A 70 -0.05 6.16 -9.37
N THR A 71 0.45 7.37 -9.67
CA THR A 71 0.59 7.87 -11.03
C THR A 71 2.06 8.15 -11.31
N THR A 72 2.65 7.43 -12.26
CA THR A 72 4.11 7.41 -12.52
C THR A 72 4.50 8.18 -13.78
N TYR A 73 5.76 8.61 -13.86
CA TYR A 73 6.34 9.22 -15.07
C TYR A 73 6.37 8.25 -16.27
N SER A 74 6.35 6.94 -16.02
CA SER A 74 6.32 5.90 -17.05
C SER A 74 4.93 5.66 -17.65
N GLY A 75 3.90 6.40 -17.21
CA GLY A 75 2.57 6.37 -17.82
C GLY A 75 1.55 5.45 -17.14
N LEU A 76 1.81 4.99 -15.91
CA LEU A 76 0.76 4.41 -15.08
C LEU A 76 -0.08 5.55 -14.49
N TYR A 77 -1.40 5.50 -14.67
CA TYR A 77 -2.33 6.53 -14.17
C TYR A 77 -3.30 5.90 -13.18
N ARG A 78 -3.32 6.42 -11.95
CA ARG A 78 -4.17 5.93 -10.86
C ARG A 78 -4.11 4.40 -10.69
N TYR A 79 -2.92 3.84 -10.86
CA TYR A 79 -2.68 2.40 -10.79
C TYR A 79 -2.73 1.93 -9.34
N ARG A 80 -3.57 0.93 -9.08
CA ARG A 80 -3.69 0.29 -7.76
C ARG A 80 -2.54 -0.68 -7.55
N VAL A 81 -1.62 -0.36 -6.65
CA VAL A 81 -0.46 -1.21 -6.35
C VAL A 81 -0.90 -2.50 -5.64
N GLY A 82 -2.02 -2.44 -4.92
CA GLY A 82 -2.56 -3.53 -4.10
C GLY A 82 -1.95 -3.61 -2.70
N ASP A 83 -0.94 -2.78 -2.39
CA ASP A 83 -0.35 -2.70 -1.06
C ASP A 83 -1.27 -1.93 -0.10
N VAL A 84 -1.48 -2.48 1.10
CA VAL A 84 -2.23 -1.87 2.19
C VAL A 84 -1.25 -1.32 3.23
N LEU A 85 -1.38 -0.03 3.49
CA LEU A 85 -0.48 0.76 4.32
C LEU A 85 -1.27 1.40 5.47
N ARG A 86 -0.69 1.42 6.67
CA ARG A 86 -1.24 2.17 7.82
C ARG A 86 -0.41 3.41 8.08
N VAL A 87 -1.06 4.56 8.26
CA VAL A 87 -0.36 5.80 8.62
C VAL A 87 0.19 5.66 10.03
N ALA A 88 1.52 5.63 10.15
CA ALA A 88 2.27 5.46 11.39
C ALA A 88 2.55 6.79 12.09
N GLY A 89 2.66 7.87 11.31
CA GLY A 89 3.06 9.18 11.80
C GLY A 89 3.42 10.10 10.64
N PHE A 90 4.07 11.22 10.96
CA PHE A 90 4.51 12.21 9.99
C PHE A 90 5.95 12.65 10.28
N LYS A 91 6.77 12.73 9.25
CA LYS A 91 8.05 13.42 9.28
C LYS A 91 7.85 14.79 8.63
N ASN A 92 7.85 15.84 9.44
CA ASN A 92 7.40 17.16 9.01
C ASN A 92 5.95 17.04 8.46
N ALA A 93 5.72 17.41 7.20
CA ALA A 93 4.44 17.23 6.52
C ALA A 93 4.32 15.90 5.74
N ALA A 94 5.40 15.12 5.63
CA ALA A 94 5.39 13.88 4.85
C ALA A 94 4.87 12.71 5.71
N PRO A 95 3.82 11.99 5.29
CA PRO A 95 3.33 10.84 6.03
C PRO A 95 4.33 9.67 6.00
N MET A 96 4.32 8.91 7.09
CA MET A 96 5.07 7.67 7.25
C MET A 96 4.10 6.50 7.37
N PHE A 97 4.45 5.36 6.78
CA PHE A 97 3.56 4.22 6.68
C PHE A 97 4.18 2.93 7.20
N ASN A 98 3.43 2.17 7.99
CA ASN A 98 3.70 0.76 8.20
C ASN A 98 3.14 -0.02 7.01
N PHE A 99 3.94 -0.93 6.46
CA PHE A 99 3.46 -1.90 5.48
C PHE A 99 2.68 -2.98 6.22
N LEU A 100 1.42 -3.22 5.84
CA LEU A 100 0.61 -4.26 6.46
C LEU A 100 0.60 -5.53 5.62
N ARG A 101 0.23 -5.43 4.35
CA ARG A 101 0.07 -6.57 3.44
C ARG A 101 -0.11 -6.11 1.99
N ARG A 102 0.04 -7.03 1.05
CA ARG A 102 -0.46 -6.87 -0.33
C ARG A 102 -1.78 -7.63 -0.46
N LYS A 103 -2.79 -7.04 -1.08
CA LYS A 103 -4.06 -7.71 -1.37
C LYS A 103 -3.82 -8.93 -2.26
N ASN A 104 -4.63 -9.96 -2.04
CA ASN A 104 -4.63 -11.22 -2.80
C ASN A 104 -3.30 -11.98 -2.76
N VAL A 105 -2.52 -11.87 -1.68
CA VAL A 105 -1.36 -12.75 -1.44
C VAL A 105 -1.71 -13.69 -0.30
N ALA A 106 -1.94 -14.96 -0.62
CA ALA A 106 -2.22 -16.03 0.33
C ALA A 106 -0.93 -16.69 0.82
N LEU A 107 0.04 -16.91 -0.08
CA LEU A 107 1.35 -17.46 0.23
C LEU A 107 2.45 -16.65 -0.48
N SER A 108 3.57 -16.45 0.21
CA SER A 108 4.78 -15.82 -0.32
C SER A 108 5.98 -16.33 0.46
N VAL A 109 6.97 -16.90 -0.24
CA VAL A 109 8.20 -17.46 0.34
C VAL A 109 9.41 -16.57 0.04
N ASP A 110 9.46 -15.97 -1.14
CA ASP A 110 10.47 -14.98 -1.55
C ASP A 110 9.81 -13.83 -2.34
N ALA A 111 9.94 -13.79 -3.67
CA ALA A 111 9.24 -12.84 -4.53
C ALA A 111 7.90 -13.37 -5.07
N ASP A 112 7.62 -14.65 -4.87
CA ASP A 112 6.40 -15.32 -5.30
C ASP A 112 5.20 -14.78 -4.50
N LYS A 113 4.08 -14.61 -5.21
CA LYS A 113 2.83 -14.11 -4.64
C LYS A 113 1.74 -15.02 -5.17
N THR A 114 1.42 -16.07 -4.41
CA THR A 114 0.34 -16.98 -4.75
C THR A 114 -0.95 -16.44 -4.16
N ASP A 115 -1.94 -16.21 -5.00
CA ASP A 115 -3.27 -15.81 -4.54
C ASP A 115 -4.11 -17.03 -4.12
N GLU A 116 -5.26 -16.78 -3.49
CA GLU A 116 -6.14 -17.84 -3.01
C GLU A 116 -6.73 -18.68 -4.16
N ALA A 117 -6.94 -18.07 -5.33
CA ALA A 117 -7.46 -18.77 -6.51
C ALA A 117 -6.42 -19.73 -7.11
N GLU A 118 -5.16 -19.33 -7.15
CA GLU A 118 -4.03 -20.15 -7.56
C GLU A 118 -3.81 -21.34 -6.61
N LEU A 119 -3.94 -21.11 -5.30
CA LEU A 119 -3.86 -22.19 -4.31
C LEU A 119 -5.00 -23.22 -4.51
N HIS A 120 -6.22 -22.74 -4.73
CA HIS A 120 -7.37 -23.62 -4.99
C HIS A 120 -7.20 -24.41 -6.29
N ALA A 121 -6.68 -23.79 -7.35
CA ALA A 121 -6.39 -24.49 -8.60
C ALA A 121 -5.33 -25.59 -8.41
N ALA A 122 -4.30 -25.35 -7.60
CA ALA A 122 -3.26 -26.33 -7.30
C ALA A 122 -3.74 -27.52 -6.45
N LEU A 123 -4.73 -27.32 -5.58
CA LEU A 123 -5.34 -28.40 -4.79
C LEU A 123 -6.36 -29.24 -5.58
N ALA A 124 -6.89 -28.71 -6.68
CA ALA A 124 -7.88 -29.37 -7.52
C ALA A 124 -7.28 -30.21 -8.66
N SER A 125 -5.95 -30.20 -8.83
CA SER A 125 -5.18 -31.02 -9.78
C SER A 125 -4.58 -32.26 -9.12
#